data_AF-A0A1V5UA91-F1
#
_entry.id   AF-A0A1V5UA91-F1
#
_cell.length_a   1.000
_cell.length_b   1.000
_cell.length_c   1.000
_cell.angle_alpha   90.00
_cell.angle_beta   90.00
_cell.angle_gamma   90.00
#
_symmetry.space_group_name_H-M   'P 1'
#
loop_
_entity.id
_entity.type
_entity.pdbx_description
1 polymer ?
#
loop_
_entity_poly.entity_id
_entity_poly.type
_entity_poly.pdbx_seq_one_letter_code
_entity_poly.pdbx_strand_id
1 'polypeptide(L)' 'MGNLAKIYPIDSVREEAINILSKEFGIAKTAIFLRETMSGKSDYLKTKKILNAGKSVRSIYNEIKLDKIKHP' A
#
# COMPACT_ATOMS: atom_id res chain seq x y z
N MET A 1 21.12 -27.99 12.23
CA MET A 1 21.90 -27.06 11.39
C MET A 1 20.95 -25.98 10.89
N GLY A 2 21.01 -24.79 11.48
CA GLY A 2 20.07 -23.71 11.17
C GLY A 2 20.32 -23.18 9.76
N ASN A 3 19.29 -23.16 8.93
CA ASN A 3 19.33 -22.54 7.62
C ASN A 3 19.48 -21.02 7.84
N LEU A 4 20.70 -20.51 7.69
CA LEU A 4 20.98 -19.08 7.74
C LEU A 4 20.26 -18.44 6.56
N ALA A 5 19.18 -17.71 6.83
CA ALA A 5 18.47 -16.95 5.82
C ALA A 5 19.49 -16.11 5.06
N LYS A 6 19.60 -16.36 3.76
CA LYS A 6 20.56 -15.68 2.88
C LYS A 6 20.21 -14.18 2.94
N ILE A 7 21.09 -13.37 3.54
CA ILE A 7 20.87 -11.92 3.63
C ILE A 7 21.20 -11.35 2.26
N TYR A 8 20.18 -10.88 1.56
CA TYR A 8 20.36 -10.19 0.28
C TYR A 8 20.57 -8.69 0.53
N PRO A 9 21.59 -8.07 -0.05
CA PRO A 9 21.76 -6.63 0.00
C PRO A 9 20.49 -5.91 -0.50
N ILE A 10 20.04 -4.87 0.21
CA ILE A 10 18.79 -4.18 -0.14
C ILE A 10 18.79 -3.63 -1.57
N ASP A 11 19.96 -3.26 -2.08
CA ASP A 11 20.12 -2.76 -3.44
C ASP A 11 19.91 -3.87 -4.48
N SER A 12 20.34 -5.10 -4.21
CA SER A 12 20.07 -6.23 -5.12
C SER A 12 18.58 -6.56 -5.19
N VAL A 13 17.88 -6.46 -4.05
CA VAL A 13 16.43 -6.68 -3.99
C VAL A 13 15.66 -5.58 -4.72
N ARG A 14 16.12 -4.32 -4.64
CA ARG A 14 15.53 -3.20 -5.37
C ARG A 14 15.72 -3.34 -6.88
N GLU A 15 16.92 -3.69 -7.33
CA GLU A 15 17.19 -3.91 -8.75
C GLU A 15 16.34 -5.06 -9.31
N GLU A 16 16.21 -6.16 -8.56
CA GLU A 16 15.35 -7.29 -8.93
C GLU A 16 13.88 -6.86 -9.04
N ALA A 17 13.37 -6.11 -8.06
CA ALA A 17 12.00 -5.61 -8.08
C ALA A 17 11.74 -4.65 -9.27
N ILE A 18 12.65 -3.73 -9.56
CA ILE A 18 12.54 -2.80 -10.70
C ILE A 18 12.51 -3.58 -12.02
N ASN A 19 13.35 -4.61 -12.15
CA ASN A 19 13.39 -5.45 -13.36
C ASN A 19 12.09 -6.23 -13.54
N ILE A 20 11.57 -6.85 -12.49
CA ILE A 20 10.29 -7.59 -12.53
C ILE A 20 9.15 -6.63 -12.90
N LEU A 21 9.04 -5.49 -12.21
CA LEU A 21 7.98 -4.53 -12.47
C LEU A 21 8.07 -3.96 -13.89
N SER A 22 9.26 -3.63 -14.36
CA SER A 22 9.46 -3.12 -15.73
C SER A 22 9.07 -4.15 -16.80
N LYS A 23 9.29 -5.44 -16.53
CA LYS A 23 8.91 -6.53 -17.42
C LYS A 23 7.39 -6.73 -17.46
N GLU A 24 6.73 -6.71 -16.31
CA GLU A 24 5.28 -7.00 -16.22
C GLU A 24 4.41 -5.77 -16.55
N PHE A 25 4.83 -4.58 -16.13
CA PHE A 25 4.03 -3.36 -16.29
C PHE A 25 4.48 -2.46 -17.44
N GLY A 26 5.72 -2.64 -17.92
CA GLY A 26 6.38 -1.69 -18.80
C GLY A 26 6.97 -0.51 -18.03
N ILE A 27 8.07 0.03 -18.57
CA ILE A 27 8.92 1.04 -17.92
C ILE A 27 8.13 2.27 -17.42
N ALA A 28 7.14 2.74 -18.21
CA ALA A 28 6.37 3.93 -17.87
C ALA A 28 5.51 3.76 -16.59
N LYS A 29 4.81 2.62 -16.47
CA LYS A 29 3.97 2.33 -15.30
C LYS A 29 4.82 2.08 -14.06
N THR A 30 5.96 1.39 -14.23
CA THR A 30 6.92 1.15 -13.15
C THR A 30 7.49 2.46 -12.59
N ALA A 31 7.86 3.41 -13.45
CA ALA A 31 8.35 4.72 -13.02
C ALA A 31 7.29 5.51 -12.21
N ILE A 32 6.02 5.49 -12.63
CA ILE A 32 4.91 6.12 -11.90
C ILE A 32 4.71 5.45 -10.55
N PHE A 33 4.65 4.11 -10.51
CA PHE A 33 4.46 3.34 -9.28
C PHE A 33 5.58 3.59 -8.27
N LEU A 34 6.85 3.53 -8.71
CA LEU A 34 8.00 3.81 -7.84
C LEU A 34 7.96 5.26 -7.34
N ARG A 35 7.59 6.22 -8.19
CA ARG A 35 7.41 7.61 -7.77
C ARG A 35 6.34 7.75 -6.70
N GLU A 36 5.18 7.12 -6.83
CA GLU A 36 4.08 7.23 -5.87
C GLU A 36 4.33 6.47 -4.55
N THR A 37 5.03 5.34 -4.62
CA THR A 37 5.28 4.49 -3.45
C THR A 37 6.56 4.86 -2.70
N MET A 38 7.58 5.37 -3.40
CA MET A 38 8.86 5.76 -2.80
C MET A 38 8.93 7.25 -2.45
N SER A 39 8.08 8.11 -3.03
CA SER A 39 7.90 9.48 -2.54
C SER A 39 6.84 9.50 -1.44
N GLY A 40 7.29 9.56 -0.17
CA GLY A 40 6.39 9.58 0.97
C GLY A 40 5.45 10.79 1.00
N LYS A 41 4.16 10.56 0.71
CA LYS A 41 2.94 11.11 1.34
C LYS A 41 1.75 10.67 0.49
N SER A 42 1.23 9.48 0.78
CA SER A 42 -0.08 9.04 0.29
C SER A 42 -1.11 10.11 0.65
N ASP A 43 -1.83 10.62 -0.35
CA ASP A 43 -2.84 11.65 -0.19
C ASP A 43 -4.02 11.08 0.60
N TYR A 44 -3.96 11.21 1.93
CA TYR A 44 -4.95 10.70 2.88
C TYR A 44 -6.39 11.06 2.48
N LEU A 45 -6.60 12.20 1.83
CA LEU A 45 -7.92 12.61 1.37
C LEU A 45 -8.42 11.76 0.20
N LYS A 46 -7.55 11.35 -0.72
CA LYS A 46 -7.89 10.40 -1.79
C LYS A 46 -8.18 9.02 -1.20
N THR A 47 -7.34 8.54 -0.30
CA THR A 47 -7.54 7.22 0.33
C THR A 47 -8.82 7.20 1.16
N LYS A 48 -9.10 8.25 1.96
CA LYS A 48 -10.34 8.39 2.74
C LYS A 48 -11.58 8.44 1.85
N LYS A 49 -11.49 9.08 0.68
CA LYS A 49 -12.58 9.16 -0.30
C LYS A 49 -12.86 7.81 -0.93
N ILE A 50 -11.83 7.00 -1.20
CA ILE A 50 -11.98 5.63 -1.71
C ILE A 50 -12.57 4.70 -0.64
N LEU A 51 -12.03 4.74 0.59
CA LEU A 51 -12.47 3.89 1.70
C LEU A 51 -13.94 4.08 2.09
N ASN A 52 -14.46 5.30 1.92
CA ASN A 52 -15.84 5.66 2.26
C ASN A 52 -16.73 5.84 1.03
N ALA A 53 -16.25 5.49 -0.17
CA ALA A 53 -17.02 5.62 -1.40
C ALA A 53 -18.26 4.73 -1.32
N GLY A 54 -19.43 5.30 -1.65
CA GLY A 54 -20.71 4.59 -1.61
C GLY A 54 -21.31 4.40 -0.21
N LYS A 55 -20.60 4.80 0.87
CA LYS A 55 -21.15 4.78 2.21
C LYS A 55 -21.82 6.11 2.54
N SER A 56 -23.05 6.06 3.06
CA SER A 56 -23.68 7.25 3.62
C SER A 56 -23.03 7.63 4.95
N VAL A 57 -23.07 8.92 5.29
CA VAL A 57 -22.55 9.41 6.58
C VAL A 57 -23.18 8.66 7.77
N ARG A 58 -24.46 8.29 7.66
CA ARG A 58 -25.17 7.47 8.66
C ARG A 58 -24.59 6.05 8.77
N SER A 59 -24.22 5.43 7.65
CA SER A 59 -23.58 4.10 7.64
C SER A 59 -22.22 4.13 8.33
N ILE A 60 -21.40 5.13 8.00
CA ILE A 60 -20.06 5.32 8.60
C ILE A 60 -20.19 5.58 10.11
N TYR A 61 -21.14 6.43 10.51
CA TYR A 61 -21.40 6.71 11.93
C TYR A 61 -21.83 5.46 12.71
N ASN A 62 -22.72 4.66 12.14
CA ASN A 62 -23.17 3.41 12.76
C ASN A 62 -22.02 2.40 12.89
N GLU A 63 -21.15 2.27 11.88
CA GLU A 63 -19.95 1.42 11.94
C GLU A 63 -19.04 1.86 13.10
N ILE A 64 -18.72 3.15 13.21
CA ILE A 64 -17.86 3.69 14.28
C ILE A 64 -18.52 3.51 15.67
N LYS A 65 -19.83 3.71 15.77
CA LYS A 65 -20.56 3.57 17.04
C LYS A 65 -20.64 2.11 17.49
N LEU A 66 -20.85 1.17 16.56
CA LEU A 66 -20.88 -0.27 16.84
C LEU A 66 -19.50 -0.81 17.22
N ASP A 67 -18.44 -0.27 16.61
CA ASP A 67 -17.05 -0.63 16.93
C ASP A 67 -16.67 -0.25 18.37
N LYS A 68 -17.08 0.96 18.83
CA LYS A 68 -16.92 1.40 20.23
C LYS A 68 -17.72 0.58 21.24
N ILE A 69 -18.77 -0.13 20.81
CA ILE A 69 -19.58 -1.00 21.69
C ILE A 69 -18.96 -2.41 21.76
N LYS A 70 -18.30 -2.87 20.69
CA LYS A 70 -17.58 -4.16 20.66
C LYS A 70 -16.22 -4.10 21.34
N HIS A 71 -15.60 -2.93 21.36
CA HIS A 71 -14.31 -2.68 21.99
C HIS A 71 -14.42 -1.43 22.89
N PRO A 72 -15.04 -1.54 24.08
CA PRO A 72 -15.15 -0.42 25.03
C PRO A 72 -13.80 0.01 25.60
#